data_AF-A0A933ZR61-F1
#
_entry.id   AF-A0A933ZR61-F1
#
_cell.length_a   1.000
_cell.length_b   1.000
_cell.length_c   1.000
_cell.angle_alpha   90.00
_cell.angle_beta   90.00
_cell.angle_gamma   90.00
#
_symmetry.space_group_name_H-M   'P 1'
#
loop_
_entity.id
_entity.type
_entity.pdbx_description
1 polymer ?
#
loop_
_entity_poly.entity_id
_entity_poly.type
_entity_poly.pdbx_seq_one_letter_code
_entity_poly.pdbx_strand_id
1 'polypeptide(L)' 'MTAFELVSEYQPQGDQPRAIEELTAGIRRGDQAQVLLGVTGSGKTFTMANVIAQAQR' A
#
# COMPACT_ATOMS: atom_id res chain seq x y z
N MET A 1 3.43 -11.35 17.78
CA MET A 1 3.83 -10.09 17.11
C MET A 1 2.61 -9.19 17.09
N THR A 2 2.77 -7.89 17.28
CA THR A 2 1.66 -6.93 17.21
C THR A 2 1.35 -6.63 15.75
N ALA A 3 0.08 -6.69 15.36
CA ALA A 3 -0.36 -6.28 14.03
C ALA A 3 -0.12 -4.77 13.83
N PHE A 4 0.19 -4.36 12.60
CA PHE A 4 0.28 -2.96 12.22
C PHE A 4 -1.14 -2.43 12.02
N GLU A 5 -1.51 -1.47 12.84
CA GLU A 5 -2.78 -0.78 12.74
C GLU A 5 -2.57 0.57 12.06
N LEU A 6 -3.13 0.74 10.87
CA LEU A 6 -3.12 2.02 10.17
C LEU A 6 -4.27 2.89 10.66
N VAL A 7 -3.95 3.96 11.39
CA VAL A 7 -4.93 4.95 11.84
C VAL A 7 -4.87 6.17 10.91
N SER A 8 -5.99 6.51 10.28
CA SER A 8 -6.13 7.70 9.43
C SER A 8 -7.58 8.15 9.33
N GLU A 9 -7.80 9.45 9.21
CA GLU A 9 -9.11 10.04 8.88
C GLU A 9 -9.42 9.96 7.37
N TYR A 10 -8.40 9.65 6.55
CA TYR A 10 -8.51 9.59 5.11
C TYR A 10 -8.74 8.16 4.64
N GLN A 11 -9.46 8.02 3.53
CA GLN A 11 -9.59 6.76 2.80
C GLN A 11 -8.77 6.83 1.51
N PRO A 12 -8.25 5.70 1.00
CA PRO A 12 -7.58 5.68 -0.30
C PRO A 12 -8.49 6.24 -1.40
N GLN A 13 -7.96 7.14 -2.24
CA GLN A 13 -8.70 7.82 -3.30
C GLN A 13 -7.91 7.86 -4.60
N GLY A 14 -8.60 8.15 -5.71
CA GLY A 14 -8.00 8.17 -7.05
C GLY A 14 -7.40 6.81 -7.40
N ASP A 15 -6.13 6.78 -7.80
CA ASP A 15 -5.43 5.54 -8.18
C ASP A 15 -4.86 4.77 -6.98
N GLN A 16 -4.93 5.32 -5.76
CA GLN A 16 -4.36 4.67 -4.58
C GLN A 16 -4.95 3.28 -4.29
N PRO A 17 -6.28 3.04 -4.35
CA PRO A 17 -6.85 1.72 -4.08
C PRO A 17 -6.26 0.63 -4.99
N ARG A 18 -6.14 0.94 -6.29
CA ARG A 18 -5.56 0.03 -7.28
C ARG A 18 -4.07 -0.23 -7.01
N ALA A 19 -3.30 0.83 -6.74
CA ALA A 19 -1.88 0.69 -6.44
C ALA A 19 -1.63 -0.16 -5.18
N ILE A 20 -2.47 0.01 -4.15
CA ILE A 20 -2.41 -0.80 -2.93
C ILE A 20 -2.67 -2.26 -3.26
N GLU A 21 -3.76 -2.56 -3.99
CA GLU A 21 -4.13 -3.92 -4.38
C GLU A 21 -3.02 -4.62 -5.17
N GLU A 22 -2.50 -3.97 -6.21
CA GLU A 22 -1.45 -4.54 -7.07
C GLU A 22 -0.17 -4.85 -6.29
N LEU A 23 0.28 -3.91 -5.43
CA LEU A 23 1.49 -4.07 -4.63
C LEU A 23 1.34 -5.14 -3.56
N THR A 24 0.20 -5.15 -2.85
CA THR A 24 -0.10 -6.18 -1.84
C THR A 24 -0.22 -7.55 -2.49
N ALA A 25 -0.84 -7.66 -3.67
CA ALA A 25 -0.90 -8.91 -4.42
C ALA A 25 0.50 -9.40 -4.82
N GLY A 26 1.38 -8.52 -5.29
CA GLY A 26 2.76 -8.89 -5.61
C GLY A 26 3.55 -9.39 -4.41
N ILE A 27 3.37 -8.77 -3.23
CA ILE A 27 4.00 -9.26 -1.99
C ILE A 27 3.51 -10.67 -1.67
N ARG A 28 2.20 -10.93 -1.79
CA ARG A 28 1.61 -12.25 -1.52
C ARG A 28 2.06 -13.32 -2.51
N ARG A 29 2.29 -12.95 -3.78
CA ARG A 29 2.88 -13.83 -4.80
C ARG A 29 4.37 -14.11 -4.58
N GLY A 30 5.06 -13.31 -3.77
CA GLY A 30 6.49 -13.44 -3.53
C GLY A 30 7.35 -12.71 -4.56
N ASP A 31 6.80 -11.69 -5.24
CA ASP A 31 7.54 -10.88 -6.20
C ASP A 31 8.70 -10.18 -5.47
N GLN A 32 9.94 -10.41 -5.93
CA GLN A 32 11.14 -9.91 -5.24
C GLN A 32 11.32 -8.39 -5.34
N ALA A 33 10.79 -7.77 -6.39
CA ALA A 33 10.89 -6.33 -6.64
C ALA A 33 9.61 -5.80 -7.27
N GLN A 34 9.18 -4.63 -6.81
CA GLN A 34 8.01 -3.91 -7.31
C GLN A 34 8.29 -2.40 -7.27
N VAL A 35 7.63 -1.63 -8.14
CA VAL A 35 7.82 -0.18 -8.25
C VAL A 35 6.48 0.52 -8.13
N LEU A 36 6.34 1.42 -7.16
CA LEU A 36 5.22 2.36 -7.09
C LEU A 36 5.55 3.62 -7.89
N LEU A 37 5.07 3.68 -9.13
CA LEU A 37 5.21 4.89 -9.95
C LEU A 37 4.10 5.89 -9.60
N GLY A 38 4.43 6.89 -8.78
CA GLY A 38 3.48 7.94 -8.38
C GLY A 38 4.06 9.34 -8.55
N VAL A 39 3.24 10.26 -9.05
CA VAL A 39 3.59 11.69 -9.18
C VAL A 39 3.78 12.37 -7.82
N THR A 40 4.39 13.55 -7.80
CA THR A 40 4.51 14.34 -6.57
C THR A 40 3.14 14.76 -6.06
N GLY A 41 2.90 14.65 -4.75
CA GLY A 41 1.62 14.99 -4.12
C GLY A 41 0.54 13.90 -4.16
N SER A 42 0.77 12.76 -4.82
CA SER A 42 -0.25 11.69 -4.95
C SER A 42 -0.49 10.86 -3.68
N GLY A 43 0.16 11.17 -2.57
CA GLY A 43 0.01 10.42 -1.31
C GLY A 43 0.74 9.07 -1.28
N LYS A 44 1.95 8.97 -1.87
CA LYS A 44 2.75 7.73 -1.90
C LYS A 44 3.00 7.12 -0.50
N THR A 45 3.23 7.96 0.51
CA THR A 45 3.41 7.48 1.89
C THR A 45 2.16 6.78 2.42
N PHE A 46 0.99 7.38 2.21
CA PHE A 46 -0.28 6.80 2.62
C PHE A 46 -0.62 5.52 1.85
N THR A 47 -0.29 5.49 0.56
CA THR A 47 -0.39 4.27 -0.28
C THR A 47 0.46 3.14 0.32
N MET A 48 1.73 3.38 0.62
CA MET A 48 2.61 2.35 1.18
C MET A 48 2.21 1.92 2.60
N ALA A 49 1.69 2.83 3.42
CA ALA A 49 1.18 2.48 4.74
C ALA A 49 0.01 1.48 4.66
N ASN A 50 -0.90 1.66 3.70
CA ASN A 50 -1.96 0.70 3.42
C ASN A 50 -1.41 -0.64 2.92
N VAL A 51 -0.40 -0.62 2.04
CA VAL A 51 0.26 -1.86 1.57
C VAL A 51 0.85 -2.65 2.74
N ILE A 52 1.56 -1.98 3.66
CA ILE A 52 2.15 -2.60 4.86
C ILE A 52 1.05 -3.20 5.73
N ALA A 53 -0.04 -2.47 5.98
CA ALA A 53 -1.17 -2.93 6.78
C ALA A 53 -1.85 -4.18 6.17
N GLN A 54 -1.98 -4.25 4.84
CA GLN A 54 -2.66 -5.36 4.16
C GLN A 54 -1.77 -6.57 3.85
N ALA A 55 -0.45 -6.37 3.78
CA ALA A 55 0.51 -7.43 3.44
C ALA A 55 0.94 -8.28 4.64
N GLN A 56 0.51 -7.92 5.86
CA GLN A 56 0.86 -8.65 7.08
C GLN A 56 0.38 -10.11 7.05
N ARG A 57 1.15 -10.97 7.73
CA ARG A 57 0.82 -12.37 8.01
C ARG A 57 0.64 -12.55 9.51
#